data_AF-F0YH08-F1
#
_entry.id   AF-F0YH08-F1
#
_cell.length_a   1.000
_cell.length_b   1.000
_cell.length_c   1.000
_cell.angle_alpha   90.00
_cell.angle_beta   90.00
_cell.angle_gamma   90.00
#
_symmetry.space_group_name_H-M   'P 1'
#
loop_
_entity.id
_entity.type
_entity.pdbx_description
1 polymer ?
#
loop_
_entity_poly.entity_id
_entity_poly.type
_entity_poly.pdbx_seq_one_letter_code
_entity_poly.pdbx_strand_id
1 'polypeptide(L)'
;MRIYPGVDRIAELAVVSLVLAHLVACFWGLLGLRGGDGVDDDACYAGAAVPFRRCSWLQIAGLNREGEGDDNFDLYVTCLYWAITTISTVGFGDIHPNSPGEKIFTSVIMVAGVGMYAIII
;
A
#
# COMPACT_ATOMS: atom_id res chain seq x y z
N MET A 1 3.30 37.75 -2.97
CA MET A 1 3.46 37.34 -1.55
C MET A 1 4.69 36.43 -1.52
N ARG A 2 5.83 36.88 -1.00
CA ARG A 2 7.05 36.05 -0.92
C ARG A 2 6.97 35.22 0.35
N ILE A 3 6.55 33.97 0.21
CA ILE A 3 6.59 32.97 1.27
C ILE A 3 8.05 32.56 1.44
N TYR A 4 8.47 32.25 2.68
CA TYR A 4 9.87 31.96 2.99
C TYR A 4 10.38 30.78 2.14
N PRO A 5 11.60 30.85 1.59
CA PRO A 5 12.13 29.84 0.65
C PRO A 5 12.28 28.42 1.23
N GLY A 6 12.09 28.25 2.55
CA GLY A 6 11.99 26.94 3.20
C GLY A 6 10.55 26.37 3.21
N VAL A 7 9.54 27.23 3.37
CA VAL A 7 8.13 26.82 3.36
C VAL A 7 7.70 26.38 1.97
N ASP A 8 8.22 27.03 0.92
CA ASP A 8 7.95 26.64 -0.47
C ASP A 8 8.43 25.21 -0.77
N ARG A 9 9.59 24.80 -0.26
CA ARG A 9 10.14 23.43 -0.45
C ARG A 9 9.37 22.37 0.33
N ILE A 10 8.96 22.70 1.55
CA ILE A 10 8.15 21.80 2.38
C ILE A 10 6.78 21.59 1.74
N ALA A 11 6.17 22.65 1.20
CA ALA A 11 4.90 22.57 0.48
C ALA A 11 5.03 21.74 -0.79
N GLU A 12 6.07 21.96 -1.59
CA GLU A 12 6.33 21.18 -2.81
C GLU A 12 6.51 19.69 -2.49
N LEU A 13 7.30 19.37 -1.47
CA LEU A 13 7.48 18.00 -1.03
C LEU A 13 6.19 17.37 -0.50
N ALA A 14 5.41 18.09 0.31
CA ALA A 14 4.13 17.58 0.82
C ALA A 14 3.16 17.27 -0.33
N VAL A 15 3.18 18.07 -1.40
CA VAL A 15 2.39 17.77 -2.61
C VAL A 15 2.95 16.55 -3.33
N VAL A 16 4.27 16.44 -3.52
CA VAL A 16 4.93 15.29 -4.15
C VAL A 16 4.65 13.99 -3.38
N SER A 17 4.72 14.02 -2.06
CA SER A 17 4.46 12.85 -1.22
C SER A 17 3.01 12.39 -1.30
N LEU A 18 2.05 13.31 -1.37
CA LEU A 18 0.62 12.99 -1.57
C LEU A 18 0.35 12.38 -2.95
N VAL A 19 0.95 12.94 -4.01
CA VAL A 19 0.80 12.38 -5.37
C VAL A 19 1.41 10.99 -5.45
N LEU A 20 2.60 10.80 -4.89
CA LEU A 20 3.24 9.48 -4.86
C LEU A 20 2.44 8.49 -3.99
N ALA A 21 1.87 8.93 -2.87
CA ALA A 21 1.01 8.10 -2.06
C ALA A 21 -0.22 7.61 -2.84
N HIS A 22 -0.87 8.48 -3.63
CA HIS A 22 -1.98 8.07 -4.49
C HIS A 22 -1.54 7.04 -5.55
N LEU A 23 -0.42 7.27 -6.24
CA LEU A 23 0.10 6.36 -7.26
C LEU A 23 0.48 4.99 -6.67
N VAL A 24 1.17 5.01 -5.53
CA VAL A 24 1.56 3.80 -4.79
C VAL A 24 0.34 3.05 -4.27
N ALA A 25 -0.67 3.75 -3.75
CA ALA A 25 -1.92 3.16 -3.29
C ALA A 25 -2.68 2.46 -4.43
N CYS A 26 -2.86 3.14 -5.57
CA CYS A 26 -3.52 2.57 -6.73
C CYS A 26 -2.78 1.33 -7.26
N PHE A 27 -1.44 1.38 -7.28
CA PHE A 27 -0.64 0.23 -7.70
C PHE A 27 -0.69 -0.92 -6.69
N TRP A 28 -0.72 -0.63 -5.39
CA TRP A 28 -0.85 -1.61 -4.32
C TRP A 28 -2.18 -2.36 -4.38
N GLY A 29 -3.29 -1.64 -4.61
CA GLY A 29 -4.61 -2.24 -4.86
C GLY A 29 -4.62 -3.15 -6.08
N LEU A 30 -4.05 -2.68 -7.20
CA LEU A 30 -3.94 -3.48 -8.43
C LEU A 30 -3.12 -4.76 -8.22
N LEU A 31 -2.03 -4.69 -7.46
CA LEU A 31 -1.23 -5.86 -7.09
C LEU A 31 -2.01 -6.84 -6.22
N GLY A 32 -2.80 -6.36 -5.27
CA GLY A 32 -3.65 -7.18 -4.43
C GLY A 32 -4.71 -7.95 -5.23
N LEU A 33 -5.30 -7.30 -6.24
CA LEU A 33 -6.29 -7.89 -7.16
C LEU A 33 -5.69 -8.95 -8.10
N ARG A 34 -4.41 -8.82 -8.46
CA ARG A 34 -3.72 -9.75 -9.37
C ARG A 34 -2.87 -10.80 -8.65
N GLY A 35 -2.65 -10.64 -7.36
CA GLY A 35 -1.69 -11.42 -6.58
C GLY A 35 -2.19 -12.77 -6.06
N GLY A 36 -3.46 -13.12 -6.30
CA GLY A 36 -4.04 -14.40 -5.89
C GLY A 36 -3.74 -15.52 -6.88
N ASP A 37 -3.07 -16.59 -6.43
CA ASP A 37 -2.67 -17.74 -7.26
C ASP A 37 -3.80 -18.78 -7.45
N GLY A 38 -5.05 -18.33 -7.65
CA GLY A 38 -6.22 -19.20 -7.84
C GLY A 38 -6.57 -20.06 -6.63
N VAL A 39 -6.28 -19.56 -5.42
CA VAL A 39 -6.72 -20.15 -4.15
C VAL A 39 -8.05 -19.53 -3.75
N ASP A 40 -8.94 -20.35 -3.17
CA ASP A 40 -10.24 -19.90 -2.67
C ASP A 40 -10.06 -18.74 -1.66
N ASP A 41 -10.72 -17.60 -1.91
CA ASP A 41 -10.62 -16.40 -1.06
C ASP A 41 -10.95 -16.71 0.42
N ASP A 42 -11.90 -17.63 0.63
CA ASP A 42 -12.33 -18.11 1.94
C ASP A 42 -11.21 -18.81 2.72
N ALA A 43 -10.34 -19.55 2.03
CA ALA A 43 -9.21 -20.23 2.67
C ALA A 43 -8.14 -19.22 3.12
N CYS A 44 -7.92 -18.17 2.34
CA CYS A 44 -7.00 -17.08 2.68
C CYS A 44 -7.52 -16.24 3.87
N TYR A 45 -8.82 -15.91 3.89
CA TYR A 45 -9.43 -15.13 4.98
C TYR A 45 -9.55 -15.94 6.28
N ALA A 46 -9.96 -17.21 6.21
CA ALA A 46 -10.13 -18.06 7.39
C ALA A 46 -8.80 -18.44 8.08
N GLY A 47 -7.65 -17.97 7.57
CA GLY A 47 -6.34 -18.32 8.09
C GLY A 47 -6.05 -19.82 7.95
N ALA A 48 -6.67 -20.48 6.96
CA ALA A 48 -6.33 -21.86 6.64
C ALA A 48 -4.83 -21.94 6.34
N ALA A 49 -4.19 -23.06 6.68
CA ALA A 49 -2.77 -23.28 6.41
C ALA A 49 -2.51 -23.48 4.90
N VAL A 50 -2.78 -22.43 4.12
CA VAL A 50 -2.41 -22.29 2.72
C VAL A 50 -0.89 -22.11 2.66
N PRO A 51 -0.21 -22.70 1.67
CA PRO A 51 1.22 -22.53 1.50
C PRO A 51 1.58 -21.03 1.47
N PHE A 52 2.63 -20.67 2.21
CA PHE A 52 3.15 -19.31 2.34
C PHE A 52 3.63 -18.77 0.99
N ARG A 53 2.70 -18.30 0.14
CA ARG A 53 2.94 -17.66 -1.17
C ARG A 53 1.69 -17.34 -2.00
N ARG A 54 0.55 -17.95 -1.71
CA ARG A 54 -0.59 -17.95 -2.64
C ARG A 54 -1.69 -16.93 -2.37
N CYS A 55 -1.72 -16.35 -1.16
CA CYS A 55 -2.70 -15.32 -0.80
C CYS A 55 -2.09 -13.93 -0.98
N SER A 56 -2.88 -13.03 -1.57
CA SER A 56 -2.57 -11.61 -1.58
C SER A 56 -2.96 -10.95 -0.26
N TRP A 57 -2.42 -9.76 0.00
CA TRP A 57 -2.82 -8.97 1.17
C TRP A 57 -4.33 -8.66 1.18
N LEU A 58 -4.91 -8.51 -0.02
CA LEU A 58 -6.31 -8.14 -0.24
C LEU A 58 -7.28 -9.26 0.19
N GLN A 59 -6.94 -10.50 -0.15
CA GLN A 59 -7.70 -11.70 0.23
C GLN A 59 -7.73 -11.90 1.74
N ILE A 60 -6.59 -11.66 2.40
CA ILE A 60 -6.47 -11.74 3.86
C ILE A 60 -7.28 -10.63 4.54
N ALA A 61 -7.30 -9.43 3.94
CA ALA A 61 -8.11 -8.32 4.41
C ALA A 61 -9.63 -8.54 4.20
N GLY A 62 -10.02 -9.49 3.34
CA GLY A 62 -11.42 -9.78 3.03
C GLY A 62 -12.12 -8.71 2.19
N LEU A 63 -11.36 -7.84 1.53
CA LEU A 63 -11.87 -6.70 0.76
C LEU A 63 -12.22 -7.03 -0.70
N ASN A 64 -12.06 -8.30 -1.12
CA ASN A 64 -12.42 -8.78 -2.47
C ASN A 64 -13.41 -9.97 -2.45
N ARG A 65 -14.09 -10.22 -1.32
CA ARG A 65 -15.02 -11.35 -1.18
C ARG A 65 -16.30 -11.13 -1.99
N GLU A 66 -16.62 -12.11 -2.84
CA GLU A 66 -17.90 -12.13 -3.57
C GLU A 66 -19.09 -12.10 -2.60
N GLY A 67 -19.92 -11.06 -2.69
CA GLY A 67 -21.17 -10.93 -1.94
C GLY A 67 -21.12 -10.13 -0.65
N GLU A 68 -19.96 -9.65 -0.19
CA GLU A 68 -19.85 -9.01 1.14
C GLU A 68 -19.17 -7.63 1.18
N GLY A 69 -18.65 -7.08 0.08
CA GLY A 69 -18.13 -5.70 0.14
C GLY A 69 -17.25 -5.27 -1.01
N ASP A 70 -17.86 -5.03 -2.18
CA ASP A 70 -17.21 -4.28 -3.26
C ASP A 70 -17.30 -2.75 -3.00
N ASP A 71 -17.11 -2.32 -1.74
CA ASP A 71 -16.97 -0.89 -1.48
C ASP A 71 -15.56 -0.46 -1.90
N ASN A 72 -15.48 -0.08 -3.17
CA ASN A 72 -14.28 0.49 -3.78
C ASN A 72 -13.70 1.65 -2.95
N PHE A 73 -14.53 2.33 -2.15
CA PHE A 73 -14.08 3.37 -1.25
C PHE A 73 -13.23 2.81 -0.09
N ASP A 74 -13.71 1.76 0.59
CA ASP A 74 -12.97 1.13 1.70
C ASP A 74 -11.66 0.50 1.21
N LEU A 75 -11.68 -0.12 0.03
CA LEU A 75 -10.47 -0.60 -0.64
C LEU A 75 -9.47 0.53 -0.88
N TYR A 76 -9.93 1.64 -1.46
CA TYR A 76 -9.09 2.79 -1.77
C TYR A 76 -8.50 3.42 -0.51
N VAL A 77 -9.32 3.66 0.52
CA VAL A 77 -8.87 4.23 1.80
C VAL A 77 -7.84 3.33 2.46
N THR A 78 -8.05 2.01 2.43
CA THR A 78 -7.10 1.02 2.96
C THR A 78 -5.76 1.06 2.22
N CYS A 79 -5.79 1.11 0.88
CA CYS A 79 -4.59 1.23 0.06
C CYS A 79 -3.83 2.55 0.32
N LEU A 80 -4.57 3.65 0.45
CA LEU A 80 -4.01 4.98 0.72
C LEU A 80 -3.38 5.03 2.12
N TYR A 81 -4.04 4.44 3.11
CA TYR A 81 -3.49 4.30 4.46
C TYR A 81 -2.17 3.51 4.44
N TRP A 82 -2.10 2.38 3.74
CA TRP A 82 -0.87 1.61 3.59
C TRP A 82 0.23 2.42 2.88
N ALA A 83 -0.11 3.15 1.81
CA ALA A 83 0.85 3.94 1.07
C ALA A 83 1.42 5.10 1.90
N ILE A 84 0.57 5.83 2.63
CA ILE A 84 0.98 6.93 3.50
C ILE A 84 1.88 6.40 4.62
N THR A 85 1.47 5.35 5.33
CA THR A 85 2.23 4.79 6.46
C THR A 85 3.56 4.17 6.03
N THR A 86 3.65 3.64 4.81
CA THR A 86 4.88 3.10 4.23
C THR A 86 5.82 4.23 3.78
N ILE A 87 5.30 5.20 3.03
CA ILE A 87 6.09 6.36 2.57
C ILE A 87 6.60 7.15 3.77
N SER A 88 5.75 7.39 4.78
CA SER A 88 6.12 8.09 6.01
C SER A 88 7.00 7.26 6.95
N THR A 89 7.34 6.02 6.58
CA THR A 89 8.18 5.09 7.35
C THR A 89 7.62 4.70 8.72
N VAL A 90 6.31 4.87 8.95
CA VAL A 90 5.63 4.52 10.21
C VAL A 90 5.42 3.00 10.31
N GLY A 91 4.85 2.40 9.26
CA GLY A 91 4.71 0.94 9.11
C GLY A 91 4.10 0.20 10.30
N PHE A 92 2.79 0.35 10.55
CA PHE A 92 2.08 -0.34 11.64
C PHE A 92 2.09 -1.88 11.53
N GLY A 93 2.21 -2.41 10.31
CA GLY A 93 2.34 -3.85 10.05
C GLY A 93 1.03 -4.65 10.02
N ASP A 94 -0.10 -3.97 10.25
CA ASP A 94 -1.46 -4.48 10.06
C ASP A 94 -1.73 -4.91 8.61
N ILE A 95 -1.24 -4.13 7.65
CA ILE A 95 -1.25 -4.48 6.23
C ILE A 95 0.19 -4.72 5.78
N HIS A 96 0.47 -5.93 5.32
CA HIS A 96 1.81 -6.34 4.92
C HIS A 96 1.78 -7.25 3.69
N PRO A 97 2.86 -7.24 2.88
CA PRO A 97 2.95 -8.06 1.69
C PRO A 97 3.04 -9.56 2.03
N ASN A 98 2.22 -10.37 1.38
CA ASN A 98 2.18 -11.81 1.55
C ASN A 98 2.76 -12.53 0.33
N SER A 99 2.37 -12.11 -0.87
CA SER A 99 2.86 -12.69 -2.12
C SER A 99 4.30 -12.22 -2.46
N PRO A 100 5.08 -12.98 -3.24
CA PRO A 100 6.43 -12.56 -3.65
C PRO A 100 6.43 -11.24 -4.42
N GLY A 101 5.43 -11.01 -5.27
CA GLY A 101 5.30 -9.77 -6.05
C GLY A 101 5.07 -8.55 -5.15
N GLU A 102 4.18 -8.68 -4.17
CA GLU A 102 3.93 -7.64 -3.17
C GLU A 102 5.18 -7.32 -2.34
N LYS A 103 5.96 -8.35 -1.96
CA LYS A 103 7.19 -8.18 -1.18
C LYS A 103 8.23 -7.38 -1.93
N ILE A 104 8.48 -7.73 -3.20
CA ILE A 104 9.43 -7.01 -4.05
C ILE A 104 9.00 -5.55 -4.22
N PHE A 105 7.73 -5.32 -4.53
CA PHE A 105 7.20 -3.95 -4.67
C PHE A 105 7.34 -3.15 -3.37
N THR A 106 6.93 -3.71 -2.25
CA THR A 106 7.00 -3.06 -0.93
C THR A 106 8.45 -2.69 -0.58
N SER A 107 9.41 -3.59 -0.83
CA SER A 107 10.83 -3.31 -0.59
C SER A 107 11.34 -2.13 -1.43
N VAL A 108 10.94 -2.03 -2.69
CA VAL A 108 11.32 -0.89 -3.56
C VAL A 108 10.73 0.42 -3.04
N ILE A 109 9.45 0.41 -2.65
CA ILE A 109 8.78 1.60 -2.12
C ILE A 109 9.37 2.05 -0.77
N MET A 110 9.74 1.12 0.11
CA MET A 110 10.40 1.47 1.38
C MET A 110 11.73 2.20 1.14
N VAL A 111 12.54 1.73 0.18
CA VAL A 111 13.80 2.42 -0.20
C VAL A 111 13.51 3.79 -0.80
N ALA A 112 12.50 3.90 -1.68
CA ALA A 112 12.09 5.17 -2.27
C ALA A 112 11.57 6.16 -1.21
N GLY A 113 10.84 5.68 -0.20
CA GLY A 113 10.36 6.46 0.93
C GLY A 113 11.49 7.16 1.68
N VAL A 114 12.51 6.39 2.10
CA VAL A 114 13.70 6.95 2.77
C VAL A 114 14.44 7.94 1.87
N GLY A 115 14.57 7.64 0.57
CA GLY A 115 15.19 8.53 -0.40
C GLY A 115 14.48 9.90 -0.51
N MET A 116 13.16 9.95 -0.40
CA MET A 116 12.41 11.21 -0.42
C MET A 116 12.70 12.07 0.81
N TYR A 117 12.77 11.48 2.00
CA TYR A 117 13.11 12.22 3.22
C TYR A 117 14.55 12.73 3.21
N ALA A 118 15.47 12.01 2.54
CA ALA A 118 16.85 12.45 2.36
C ALA A 118 17.01 13.71 1.48
N ILE A 119 16.01 14.08 0.66
CA ILE A 119 16.02 15.31 -0.15
C ILE A 119 15.69 16.56 0.70
N ILE A 120 15.05 16.36 1.86
CA ILE A 120 14.62 17.43 2.78
C ILE A 120 15.78 17.90 3.67
N ILE A 121 16.58 16.93 4.13
CA ILE A 121 17.67 17.11 5.10
C ILE A 121 18.87 17.73 4.40
#